data_AF-A0A2E4X449-F1
#
_entry.id   AF-A0A2E4X449-F1
#
_cell.length_a   1.000
_cell.length_b   1.000
_cell.length_c   1.000
_cell.angle_alpha   90.00
_cell.angle_beta   90.00
_cell.angle_gamma   90.00
#
_symmetry.space_group_name_H-M   'P 1'
#
loop_
_entity.id
_entity.type
_entity.pdbx_description
1 polymer ?
#
loop_
_entity_poly.entity_id
_entity_poly.type
_entity_poly.pdbx_seq_one_letter_code
_entity_poly.pdbx_strand_id
1 'polypeptide(L)' 'MKVKYILRKFLIFTNFFLFGFGAFLCFIIAVTEGKDRFLVSGVFLLLFTFVNNKLINLITEKL' A
#
# COMPACT_ATOMS: atom_id res chain seq x y z
N MET A 1 15.93 4.62 -20.88
CA MET A 1 15.83 5.48 -19.67
C MET A 1 14.42 5.97 -19.34
N LYS A 2 13.62 6.52 -20.28
CA LYS A 2 12.26 7.02 -19.98
C LYS A 2 11.26 5.95 -19.50
N VAL A 3 11.32 4.74 -20.05
CA VAL A 3 10.37 3.64 -19.72
C VAL A 3 10.49 3.20 -18.27
N LYS A 4 11.71 3.03 -17.73
CA LYS A 4 11.96 2.77 -16.29
C LYS A 4 11.28 3.79 -15.39
N TYR A 5 11.39 5.06 -15.75
CA TYR A 5 10.87 6.17 -14.96
C TYR A 5 9.34 6.20 -14.96
N ILE A 6 8.73 5.98 -16.12
CA ILE A 6 7.27 5.89 -16.27
C ILE A 6 6.73 4.70 -15.49
N LEU A 7 7.38 3.53 -15.60
CA LEU A 7 6.97 2.31 -14.89
C LEU A 7 7.04 2.51 -13.37
N ARG A 8 8.11 3.11 -12.88
CA ARG A 8 8.27 3.43 -11.45
C ARG A 8 7.19 4.40 -10.96
N LYS A 9 6.87 5.43 -11.76
CA LYS A 9 5.81 6.38 -11.42
C LYS A 9 4.43 5.72 -11.38
N PHE A 10 4.16 4.83 -12.33
CA PHE A 10 2.93 4.04 -12.36
C PHE A 10 2.83 3.12 -11.15
N LEU A 11 3.90 2.38 -10.83
CA LEU A 11 3.96 1.51 -9.65
C LEU A 11 3.71 2.26 -8.33
N ILE A 12 4.27 3.46 -8.18
CA ILE A 12 4.02 4.31 -7.00
C ILE A 12 2.55 4.74 -6.96
N PHE A 13 1.98 5.15 -8.10
CA PHE A 13 0.59 5.60 -8.18
C PHE A 13 -0.41 4.48 -7.87
N THR A 14 -0.23 3.30 -8.48
CA THR A 14 -1.06 2.12 -8.19
C THR A 14 -0.95 1.72 -6.72
N ASN A 15 0.25 1.81 -6.12
CA ASN A 15 0.42 1.55 -4.70
C ASN A 15 -0.30 2.53 -3.80
N PHE A 16 -0.28 3.82 -4.14
CA PHE A 16 -1.00 4.83 -3.37
C PHE A 16 -2.52 4.58 -3.41
N PHE A 17 -3.06 4.21 -4.58
CA PHE A 17 -4.46 3.84 -4.73
C PHE A 17 -4.83 2.57 -3.96
N LEU A 18 -4.06 1.49 -4.11
CA LEU A 18 -4.28 0.22 -3.39
C LEU A 18 -4.20 0.42 -1.87
N PHE A 19 -3.26 1.25 -1.42
CA PHE A 19 -3.09 1.60 -0.02
C PHE A 19 -4.30 2.36 0.54
N GLY A 20 -4.71 3.44 -0.14
CA GLY A 20 -5.86 4.24 0.30
C GLY A 20 -7.15 3.40 0.32
N PHE A 21 -7.37 2.59 -0.71
CA PHE A 21 -8.54 1.74 -0.81
C PHE A 21 -8.53 0.61 0.23
N GLY A 22 -7.38 -0.04 0.44
CA GLY A 22 -7.21 -1.08 1.45
C GLY A 22 -7.39 -0.56 2.88
N ALA A 23 -6.81 0.59 3.21
CA ALA A 23 -6.98 1.23 4.51
C ALA A 23 -8.45 1.63 4.76
N PHE A 24 -9.13 2.14 3.73
CA PHE A 24 -10.55 2.49 3.81
C PHE A 24 -11.45 1.28 4.04
N LEU A 25 -11.25 0.19 3.30
CA LEU A 25 -11.98 -1.07 3.51
C LEU A 25 -11.74 -1.63 4.91
N CYS A 26 -10.48 -1.63 5.36
CA CYS A 26 -10.10 -2.11 6.68
C CYS A 26 -10.74 -1.26 7.79
N PHE A 27 -10.83 0.05 7.59
CA PHE A 27 -11.55 0.96 8.49
C PHE A 27 -13.05 0.64 8.55
N ILE A 28 -13.71 0.44 7.40
CA ILE A 28 -15.13 0.08 7.36
C ILE A 28 -15.37 -1.23 8.09
N ILE A 29 -14.58 -2.28 7.83
CA ILE A 29 -14.73 -3.58 8.50
C ILE A 29 -14.52 -3.43 10.00
N ALA A 30 -13.51 -2.69 10.45
CA ALA A 30 -13.27 -2.46 11.87
C ALA A 30 -14.43 -1.71 12.54
N VAL A 31 -15.06 -0.76 11.84
CA VAL A 31 -16.27 -0.07 12.30
C VAL A 31 -17.46 -1.04 12.38
N THR A 32 -17.67 -1.87 11.36
CA THR A 32 -18.79 -2.82 11.31
C THR A 32 -18.67 -3.92 12.37
N GLU A 33 -17.47 -4.42 12.63
CA GLU A 33 -17.23 -5.47 13.63
C GLU A 33 -16.99 -4.94 15.06
N GLY A 34 -17.06 -3.63 15.27
CA GLY A 34 -16.81 -3.02 16.59
C GLY A 34 -15.39 -3.23 17.11
N LYS A 35 -14.42 -3.49 16.21
CA LYS A 35 -13.00 -3.70 16.55
C LYS A 35 -12.29 -2.35 16.70
N ASP A 36 -11.12 -2.37 17.33
CA ASP A 36 -10.28 -1.19 17.47
C ASP A 36 -9.77 -0.69 16.11
N ARG A 37 -10.41 0.38 15.62
CA ARG A 37 -10.21 0.98 14.29
C ARG A 37 -8.76 1.41 14.09
N PHE A 38 -8.18 2.05 15.10
CA PHE A 38 -6.79 2.53 15.06
C PHE A 38 -5.78 1.39 15.03
N LEU A 39 -6.04 0.31 15.76
CA LEU A 39 -5.13 -0.83 15.83
C LEU A 39 -5.18 -1.63 14.53
N VAL A 40 -6.38 -1.94 14.05
CA VAL A 40 -6.58 -2.71 12.82
C VAL A 40 -6.09 -1.94 11.59
N SER A 41 -6.54 -0.69 11.39
CA SER A 41 -6.07 0.12 10.26
C SER A 41 -4.58 0.47 10.38
N GLY A 42 -4.06 0.73 11.59
CA GLY A 42 -2.66 1.08 11.81
C GLY A 42 -1.68 -0.07 11.53
N VAL A 43 -2.01 -1.28 11.98
CA VAL A 43 -1.21 -2.48 11.68
C VAL A 43 -1.24 -2.80 10.19
N PHE A 44 -2.41 -2.66 9.53
CA PHE A 44 -2.52 -2.82 8.09
C PHE A 44 -1.66 -1.80 7.32
N LEU A 45 -1.67 -0.55 7.77
CA LEU A 45 -0.86 0.54 7.22
C LEU A 45 0.63 0.19 7.26
N LEU A 46 1.12 -0.28 8.41
CA LEU A 46 2.51 -0.67 8.62
C LEU A 46 2.92 -1.85 7.74
N LEU A 47 2.11 -2.90 7.68
CA LEU A 47 2.34 -4.08 6.84
C LEU A 47 2.43 -3.68 5.36
N PHE A 48 1.48 -2.88 4.88
CA PHE A 48 1.48 -2.42 3.49
C PHE A 48 2.69 -1.54 3.18
N THR A 49 3.12 -0.69 4.11
CA THR A 49 4.29 0.17 3.93
C THR A 49 5.56 -0.67 3.77
N PHE A 50 5.72 -1.71 4.60
CA PHE A 50 6.84 -2.64 4.51
C PHE A 50 6.86 -3.43 3.19
N VAL A 51 5.72 -3.99 2.81
CA VAL A 51 5.57 -4.75 1.56
C VAL A 51 5.82 -3.84 0.36
N ASN A 52 5.26 -2.63 0.35
CA ASN A 52 5.43 -1.68 -0.76
C ASN A 52 6.87 -1.24 -0.94
N ASN A 53 7.58 -0.92 0.15
CA ASN A 53 8.97 -0.52 0.05
C ASN A 53 9.84 -1.67 -0.50
N LYS A 54 9.58 -2.90 -0.04
CA LYS A 54 10.26 -4.10 -0.54
C LYS A 54 9.93 -4.39 -2.01
N LEU A 55 8.67 -4.22 -2.43
CA LEU A 55 8.21 -4.49 -3.79
C LEU A 55 8.79 -3.48 -4.79
N ILE A 56 8.78 -2.20 -4.44
CA ILE A 56 9.36 -1.13 -5.26
C ILE A 56 10.87 -1.36 -5.42
N ASN A 57 11.58 -1.70 -4.34
CA ASN A 57 13.01 -2.00 -4.40
C ASN A 57 13.27 -3.22 -5.29
N LEU A 58 12.58 -4.35 -5.07
CA LEU A 58 12.73 -5.56 -5.89
C LEU A 58 12.48 -5.32 -7.38
N ILE A 59 11.45 -4.55 -7.73
CA ILE A 59 11.11 -4.25 -9.12
C ILE A 59 12.13 -3.29 -9.72
N THR A 60 12.64 -2.32 -8.94
CA THR A 60 13.65 -1.36 -9.41
C THR A 60 15.03 -2.01 -9.57
N GLU A 61 15.37 -2.99 -8.72
CA GLU A 61 16.63 -3.74 -8.75
C GLU A 61 16.67 -4.79 -9.87
N LYS A 62 15.51 -5.39 -10.21
CA LYS A 62 15.37 -6.35 -11.33
C LYS A 62 15.29 -5.70 -12.71
N LEU A 63 14.99 -4.40 -12.80
CA LEU A 63 14.89 -3.68 -14.07
C LEU A 63 16.23 -3.05 -14.40
#